data_AF-A0A5E4K2G7-F1
#
_entry.id   AF-A0A5E4K2G7-F1
#
_cell.length_a   1.000
_cell.length_b   1.000
_cell.length_c   1.000
_cell.angle_alpha   90.00
_cell.angle_beta   90.00
_cell.angle_gamma   90.00
#
_symmetry.space_group_name_H-M   'P 1'
#
loop_
_entity.id
_entity.type
_entity.pdbx_description
1 polymer ?
#
loop_
_entity_poly.entity_id
_entity_poly.type
_entity_poly.pdbx_seq_one_letter_code
_entity_poly.pdbx_strand_id
1 'polypeptide(L)'
;MKNKKNEFAHSFPPARPQGKKFYSQTRLRLFPKNCKGFLLGEETLKIIIAVIGIVFLVFLLTSVYFNLTGAQDKKYADASMNDILIKEVARINSGAEVKPEGIQIPNPAGWDLLSFVQGDKKPNSCTGQNCVCICQDIKLDFFDRQIKNCDDKGVCSVIANLKKFDKIKIENSGTWISVQKINDEIVIAKK
;
A
#
# COMPACT_ATOMS: atom_id res chain seq x y z
N MET A 1 31.77 -27.45 35.39
CA MET A 1 30.58 -27.41 36.28
C MET A 1 29.53 -28.36 35.72
N LYS A 2 29.12 -29.35 36.51
CA LYS A 2 28.14 -30.39 36.17
C LYS A 2 26.78 -30.01 36.77
N ASN A 3 25.68 -30.17 36.04
CA ASN A 3 24.32 -30.33 36.62
C ASN A 3 23.43 -31.07 35.59
N LYS A 4 23.11 -32.34 35.83
CA LYS A 4 21.83 -32.90 36.37
C LYS A 4 20.67 -32.74 35.37
N LYS A 5 20.36 -33.73 34.52
CA LYS A 5 19.55 -34.95 34.75
C LYS A 5 18.27 -34.73 35.57
N ASN A 6 17.13 -35.12 34.99
CA ASN A 6 15.85 -35.67 35.51
C ASN A 6 14.92 -35.73 34.26
N GLU A 7 14.64 -36.84 33.56
CA GLU A 7 13.92 -38.09 33.92
C GLU A 7 12.64 -37.88 34.73
N PHE A 8 11.48 -37.93 34.05
CA PHE A 8 10.24 -38.51 34.58
C PHE A 8 9.43 -39.12 33.44
N ALA A 9 8.96 -40.33 33.70
CA ALA A 9 8.34 -41.24 32.76
C ALA A 9 6.88 -41.54 33.16
N HIS A 10 6.16 -42.15 32.21
CA HIS A 10 4.96 -42.98 32.33
C HIS A 10 3.64 -42.34 32.81
N SER A 11 2.58 -42.46 31.98
CA SER A 11 1.61 -43.58 32.08
C SER A 11 0.44 -43.39 31.12
N PHE A 12 0.04 -44.50 30.47
CA PHE A 12 -1.09 -44.65 29.55
C PHE A 12 -2.46 -44.67 30.28
N PRO A 13 -3.61 -44.59 29.56
CA PRO A 13 -4.94 -44.19 30.05
C PRO A 13 -5.75 -45.38 30.60
N PRO A 14 -6.96 -45.17 31.16
CA PRO A 14 -8.16 -45.44 30.35
C PRO A 14 -9.46 -44.69 30.76
N ALA A 15 -10.47 -44.93 29.91
CA ALA A 15 -11.90 -45.14 30.23
C ALA A 15 -12.91 -44.07 29.76
N ARG A 16 -13.79 -44.56 28.87
CA ARG A 16 -14.98 -43.92 28.30
C ARG A 16 -16.04 -43.67 29.38
N PRO A 17 -16.86 -42.62 29.25
CA PRO A 17 -18.26 -42.69 29.63
C PRO A 17 -19.09 -43.14 28.42
N GLN A 18 -19.78 -44.25 28.61
CA GLN A 18 -20.87 -44.68 27.75
C GLN A 18 -22.06 -43.72 27.86
N GLY A 19 -22.79 -43.58 26.76
CA GLY A 19 -24.24 -43.46 26.80
C GLY A 19 -24.79 -42.07 27.12
N LYS A 20 -25.32 -41.44 26.08
CA LYS A 20 -26.76 -41.11 25.99
C LYS A 20 -27.08 -40.74 24.54
N LYS A 21 -27.67 -41.69 23.82
CA LYS A 21 -28.38 -41.42 22.56
C LYS A 21 -29.63 -40.60 22.92
N PHE A 22 -29.53 -39.27 22.82
CA PHE A 22 -30.72 -38.43 22.81
C PHE A 22 -31.16 -38.27 21.36
N TYR A 23 -31.96 -39.23 20.87
CA TYR A 23 -32.80 -38.99 19.69
C TYR A 23 -33.90 -38.01 20.13
N SER A 24 -33.61 -36.71 20.03
CA SER A 24 -34.67 -35.71 19.96
C SER A 24 -35.36 -35.90 18.62
N GLN A 25 -36.45 -36.64 18.67
CA GLN A 25 -37.41 -36.81 17.59
C GLN A 25 -38.09 -35.46 17.34
N THR A 26 -37.37 -34.53 16.71
CA THR A 26 -37.98 -33.33 16.17
C THR A 26 -38.83 -33.81 15.00
N ARG A 27 -40.12 -34.04 15.26
CA ARG A 27 -41.15 -34.16 14.24
C ARG A 27 -41.01 -32.94 13.34
N LEU A 28 -40.31 -33.10 12.23
CA LEU A 28 -40.36 -32.19 11.10
C LEU A 28 -41.80 -32.24 10.63
N ARG A 29 -42.63 -31.32 11.14
CA ARG A 29 -43.92 -31.02 10.56
C ARG A 29 -43.61 -30.51 9.16
N LEU A 30 -43.72 -31.41 8.16
CA LEU A 30 -43.99 -31.01 6.79
C LEU A 30 -45.32 -30.26 6.85
N PHE A 31 -45.25 -28.96 7.08
CA PHE A 31 -46.30 -28.07 6.66
C PHE A 31 -46.35 -28.21 5.13
N PRO A 32 -47.48 -28.63 4.54
CA PRO A 32 -47.68 -28.44 3.11
C PRO A 32 -47.76 -26.93 2.90
N LYS A 33 -46.60 -26.32 2.67
CA LYS A 33 -46.48 -24.91 2.34
C LYS A 33 -47.07 -24.79 0.95
N ASN A 34 -48.32 -24.36 0.88
CA ASN A 34 -48.96 -23.95 -0.37
C ASN A 34 -48.15 -22.78 -0.93
N CYS A 35 -47.10 -23.07 -1.72
CA CYS A 35 -46.28 -22.10 -2.43
C CYS A 35 -47.07 -21.55 -3.63
N LYS A 36 -48.16 -20.83 -3.37
CA LYS A 36 -48.91 -20.08 -4.38
C LYS A 36 -48.28 -18.70 -4.59
N GLY A 37 -47.03 -18.67 -5.05
CA GLY A 37 -46.26 -17.44 -5.28
C GLY A 37 -45.29 -17.51 -6.45
N PHE A 38 -45.54 -18.38 -7.44
CA PHE A 38 -44.58 -18.69 -8.50
C PHE A 38 -44.81 -17.92 -9.82
N LEU A 39 -45.89 -17.15 -9.96
CA LEU A 39 -46.28 -16.54 -11.25
C LEU A 39 -45.85 -15.07 -11.42
N LEU A 40 -45.32 -14.42 -10.39
CA LEU A 40 -44.71 -13.07 -10.47
C LEU A 40 -43.18 -13.12 -10.33
N GLY A 41 -42.61 -14.31 -10.09
CA GLY A 41 -41.19 -14.51 -9.91
C GLY A 41 -40.39 -14.34 -11.21
N GLU A 42 -40.97 -14.71 -12.36
CA GLU A 42 -40.27 -14.68 -13.64
C GLU A 42 -39.91 -13.25 -14.09
N GLU A 43 -40.85 -12.31 -13.96
CA GLU A 43 -40.58 -10.90 -14.30
C GLU A 43 -39.73 -10.20 -13.24
N THR A 44 -39.92 -10.53 -11.95
CA THR A 44 -39.09 -9.96 -10.87
C THR A 44 -37.63 -10.44 -10.97
N LEU A 45 -37.40 -11.69 -11.38
CA LEU A 45 -36.07 -12.27 -11.54
C LEU A 45 -35.26 -11.54 -12.62
N LYS A 46 -35.90 -11.18 -13.75
CA LYS A 46 -35.25 -10.40 -14.82
C LYS A 46 -34.77 -9.04 -14.30
N ILE A 47 -35.59 -8.37 -13.48
CA ILE A 47 -35.23 -7.08 -12.86
C ILE A 47 -34.04 -7.25 -11.91
N ILE A 48 -34.03 -8.29 -11.07
CA ILE A 48 -32.92 -8.54 -10.13
C ILE A 48 -31.62 -8.80 -10.88
N ILE A 49 -31.66 -9.64 -11.93
CA ILE A 49 -30.49 -9.93 -12.76
C ILE A 49 -29.98 -8.65 -13.44
N ALA A 50 -30.87 -7.80 -13.96
CA ALA A 50 -30.49 -6.54 -14.58
C ALA A 50 -29.80 -5.59 -13.58
N VAL A 51 -30.33 -5.47 -12.35
CA VAL A 51 -29.73 -4.62 -11.30
C VAL A 51 -28.34 -5.13 -10.90
N ILE A 52 -28.19 -6.44 -10.68
CA ILE A 52 -26.89 -7.05 -10.38
C ILE A 52 -25.89 -6.78 -11.53
N GLY A 53 -26.33 -6.92 -12.77
CA GLY A 53 -25.53 -6.61 -13.96
C GLY A 53 -25.03 -5.16 -13.97
N ILE A 54 -25.89 -4.19 -13.66
CA ILE A 54 -25.51 -2.76 -13.58
C ILE A 54 -24.47 -2.53 -12.48
N VAL A 55 -24.65 -3.12 -11.30
CA VAL A 55 -23.70 -2.99 -10.19
C VAL A 55 -22.33 -3.54 -10.57
N PHE A 56 -22.28 -4.72 -11.19
CA PHE A 56 -21.03 -5.30 -11.69
C PHE A 56 -20.36 -4.41 -12.75
N LEU A 57 -21.14 -3.80 -13.64
CA LEU A 57 -20.63 -2.94 -14.70
C LEU A 57 -19.97 -1.67 -14.10
N VAL A 58 -20.62 -1.02 -13.14
CA VAL A 58 -20.04 0.14 -12.42
C VAL A 58 -18.77 -0.25 -11.64
N PHE A 59 -18.80 -1.40 -10.96
CA PHE A 59 -17.63 -1.92 -10.25
C PHE A 59 -16.45 -2.21 -11.19
N LEU A 60 -16.72 -2.78 -12.36
CA LEU A 60 -15.69 -3.06 -13.35
C LEU A 60 -15.11 -1.76 -13.91
N LEU A 61 -15.94 -0.79 -14.29
CA LEU A 61 -15.50 0.51 -14.79
C LEU A 61 -14.59 1.23 -13.80
N THR A 62 -14.99 1.28 -12.53
CA THR A 62 -14.17 1.89 -11.47
C THR A 62 -12.85 1.16 -11.30
N SER A 63 -12.86 -0.18 -11.27
CA SER A 63 -11.63 -0.99 -11.15
C SER A 63 -10.66 -0.78 -12.32
N VAL A 64 -11.15 -0.73 -13.56
CA VAL A 64 -10.33 -0.47 -14.74
C VAL A 64 -9.77 0.95 -14.72
N TYR A 65 -10.60 1.94 -14.39
CA TYR A 65 -10.18 3.33 -14.31
C TYR A 65 -9.05 3.55 -13.30
N PHE A 66 -9.18 2.99 -12.09
CA PHE A 66 -8.13 3.10 -11.06
C PHE A 66 -6.86 2.34 -11.40
N ASN A 67 -6.95 1.21 -12.13
CA ASN A 67 -5.78 0.47 -12.55
C ASN A 67 -4.97 1.24 -13.63
N LEU A 68 -5.66 1.83 -14.61
CA LEU A 68 -5.02 2.61 -15.67
C LEU A 68 -4.33 3.87 -15.13
N THR A 69 -5.02 4.65 -14.30
CA THR A 69 -4.48 5.87 -13.70
C THR A 69 -3.31 5.57 -12.77
N GLY A 70 -3.45 4.59 -11.88
CA GLY A 70 -2.38 4.21 -10.95
C GLY A 70 -1.12 3.70 -11.64
N ALA A 71 -1.24 2.93 -12.72
CA ALA A 71 -0.08 2.43 -13.47
C ALA A 71 0.66 3.56 -14.20
N GLN A 72 -0.06 4.54 -14.73
CA GLN A 72 0.52 5.67 -15.45
C GLN A 72 1.23 6.64 -14.48
N ASP A 73 0.61 6.97 -13.35
CA ASP A 73 1.20 7.82 -12.32
C ASP A 73 2.49 7.20 -11.76
N LYS A 74 2.51 5.88 -11.54
CA LYS A 74 3.71 5.16 -11.11
C LYS A 74 4.85 5.27 -12.14
N LYS A 75 4.55 5.18 -13.44
CA LYS A 75 5.55 5.37 -14.49
C LYS A 75 6.09 6.81 -14.52
N TYR A 76 5.23 7.80 -14.29
CA TYR A 76 5.68 9.20 -14.21
C TYR A 76 6.52 9.47 -12.96
N ALA A 77 6.17 8.85 -11.83
CA ALA A 77 6.99 8.91 -10.62
C ALA A 77 8.35 8.26 -10.84
N ASP A 78 8.40 7.12 -11.53
CA ASP A 78 9.63 6.40 -11.86
C ASP A 78 10.53 7.22 -12.79
N ALA A 79 9.97 7.79 -13.86
CA ALA A 79 10.71 8.68 -14.75
C ALA A 79 11.22 9.92 -14.00
N SER A 80 10.39 10.58 -13.20
CA SER A 80 10.81 11.77 -12.46
C SER A 80 11.90 11.47 -11.42
N MET A 81 11.82 10.29 -10.78
CA MET A 81 12.83 9.85 -9.84
C MET A 81 14.15 9.52 -10.54
N ASN A 82 14.11 8.62 -11.53
CA ASN A 82 15.32 8.08 -12.14
C ASN A 82 15.95 9.07 -13.13
N ASP A 83 15.14 9.78 -13.93
CA ASP A 83 15.64 10.67 -14.97
C ASP A 83 15.97 12.07 -14.48
N ILE A 84 15.31 12.56 -13.42
CA ILE A 84 15.51 13.94 -12.94
C ILE A 84 16.30 13.92 -11.63
N LEU A 85 15.75 13.32 -10.58
CA LEU A 85 16.34 13.35 -9.24
C LEU A 85 17.69 12.61 -9.18
N ILE A 86 17.73 11.35 -9.61
CA ILE A 86 18.94 10.53 -9.50
C ILE A 86 20.05 11.04 -10.41
N LYS A 87 19.73 11.49 -11.63
CA LYS A 87 20.72 12.12 -12.52
C LYS A 87 21.28 13.41 -11.92
N GLU A 88 20.43 14.23 -11.32
CA GLU A 88 20.87 15.48 -10.68
C GLU A 88 21.76 15.21 -9.46
N VAL A 89 21.41 14.23 -8.64
CA VAL A 89 22.22 13.82 -7.48
C VAL A 89 23.55 13.23 -7.92
N ALA A 90 23.57 12.40 -8.97
CA ALA A 90 24.82 11.88 -9.54
C ALA A 90 25.72 13.01 -10.07
N ARG A 91 25.12 13.99 -10.76
CA ARG A 91 25.81 15.18 -11.29
C ARG A 91 26.46 15.99 -10.17
N ILE A 92 25.72 16.27 -9.10
CA ILE A 92 26.24 16.99 -7.92
C ILE A 92 27.33 16.18 -7.21
N ASN A 93 27.16 14.87 -7.09
CA ASN A 93 28.19 14.00 -6.50
C ASN A 93 29.49 13.96 -7.31
N SER A 94 29.42 14.15 -8.63
CA SER A 94 30.60 14.29 -9.50
C SER A 94 31.30 15.67 -9.40
N GLY A 95 30.78 16.59 -8.58
CA GLY A 95 31.38 17.91 -8.37
C GLY A 95 30.91 19.00 -9.35
N ALA A 96 29.82 18.77 -10.08
CA ALA A 96 29.23 19.78 -10.96
C ALA A 96 28.57 20.92 -10.16
N GLU A 97 28.51 22.11 -10.77
CA GLU A 97 27.85 23.27 -10.18
C GLU A 97 26.35 23.04 -9.99
N VAL A 98 25.86 23.48 -8.82
CA VAL A 98 24.43 23.48 -8.47
C VAL A 98 23.71 24.41 -9.44
N LYS A 99 22.62 23.93 -10.05
CA LYS A 99 21.76 24.78 -10.87
C LYS A 99 21.08 25.83 -10.00
N PRO A 100 21.33 27.13 -10.19
CA PRO A 100 20.69 28.18 -9.39
C PRO A 100 19.17 28.18 -9.59
N GLU A 101 18.67 27.77 -10.76
CA GLU A 101 17.25 27.65 -11.08
C GLU A 101 16.54 26.50 -10.36
N GLY A 102 17.27 25.45 -9.95
CA GLY A 102 16.71 24.20 -9.41
C GLY A 102 16.29 23.21 -10.51
N ILE A 103 15.69 22.10 -10.11
CA ILE A 103 15.07 21.13 -11.02
C ILE A 103 13.56 21.12 -10.81
N GLN A 104 12.81 21.05 -11.90
CA GLN A 104 11.37 20.93 -11.84
C GLN A 104 10.98 19.44 -11.85
N ILE A 105 10.19 19.02 -10.87
CA ILE A 105 9.51 17.72 -10.88
C ILE A 105 8.10 17.97 -11.44
N PRO A 106 7.81 17.62 -12.70
CA PRO A 106 6.54 17.97 -13.33
C PRO A 106 5.39 17.06 -12.88
N ASN A 107 5.66 15.78 -12.60
CA ASN A 107 4.66 14.74 -12.37
C ASN A 107 5.15 13.69 -11.36
N PRO A 108 4.26 12.88 -10.78
CA PRO A 108 2.80 12.98 -10.81
C PRO A 108 2.27 14.06 -9.85
N ALA A 109 1.24 14.79 -10.30
CA ALA A 109 0.64 15.86 -9.51
C ALA A 109 -0.19 15.34 -8.32
N GLY A 110 -0.16 16.05 -7.20
CA GLY A 110 -0.86 15.68 -5.98
C GLY A 110 -0.18 14.55 -5.18
N TRP A 111 1.04 14.19 -5.56
CA TRP A 111 1.90 13.27 -4.83
C TRP A 111 2.90 14.06 -3.99
N ASP A 112 3.57 13.37 -3.08
CA ASP A 112 4.51 13.95 -2.15
C ASP A 112 5.88 13.30 -2.27
N LEU A 113 6.91 14.13 -2.21
CA LEU A 113 8.29 13.73 -2.05
C LEU A 113 8.61 13.63 -0.56
N LEU A 114 9.05 12.46 -0.13
CA LEU A 114 9.34 12.12 1.26
C LEU A 114 10.80 11.69 1.38
N SER A 115 11.42 12.04 2.50
CA SER A 115 12.73 11.56 2.89
C SER A 115 12.62 10.55 4.02
N PHE A 116 13.38 9.46 3.91
CA PHE A 116 13.48 8.46 4.96
C PHE A 116 14.95 8.27 5.34
N VAL A 117 15.35 8.83 6.47
CA VAL A 117 16.72 8.71 6.99
C VAL A 117 16.80 7.72 8.13
N GLN A 118 18.01 7.29 8.49
CA GLN A 118 18.24 6.31 9.56
C GLN A 118 17.52 6.72 10.87
N GLY A 119 16.75 5.80 11.45
CA GLY A 119 15.94 6.02 12.66
C GLY A 119 14.44 6.24 12.40
N ASP A 120 14.04 6.58 11.17
CA ASP A 120 12.62 6.71 10.82
C ASP A 120 11.97 5.34 10.53
N LYS A 121 10.64 5.24 10.68
CA LYS A 121 9.88 4.13 10.09
C LYS A 121 9.93 4.26 8.57
N LYS A 122 10.40 3.22 7.88
CA LYS A 122 10.66 3.26 6.44
C LYS A 122 9.82 2.23 5.68
N PRO A 123 9.55 2.51 4.39
CA PRO A 123 9.10 1.47 3.47
C PRO A 123 10.14 0.35 3.35
N ASN A 124 9.68 -0.89 3.10
CA ASN A 124 10.52 -2.05 2.84
C ASN A 124 11.54 -1.78 1.72
N SER A 125 11.15 -0.96 0.74
CA SER A 125 12.00 -0.52 -0.38
C SER A 125 13.27 0.25 0.05
N CYS A 126 13.31 0.75 1.30
CA CYS A 126 14.40 1.57 1.84
C CYS A 126 15.06 0.97 3.08
N THR A 127 14.95 -0.35 3.26
CA THR A 127 15.43 -1.03 4.47
C THR A 127 16.93 -0.77 4.70
N GLY A 128 17.26 -0.16 5.84
CA GLY A 128 18.65 0.06 6.27
C GLY A 128 19.40 1.19 5.57
N GLN A 129 18.80 1.89 4.61
CA GLN A 129 19.47 2.94 3.83
C GLN A 129 18.66 4.23 3.78
N ASN A 130 19.30 5.36 3.50
CA ASN A 130 18.61 6.63 3.30
C ASN A 130 18.02 6.66 1.90
N CYS A 131 16.76 7.08 1.77
CA CYS A 131 16.09 7.09 0.49
C CYS A 131 15.14 8.28 0.35
N VAL A 132 14.84 8.59 -0.90
CA VAL A 132 13.80 9.54 -1.29
C VAL A 132 12.70 8.76 -1.99
N CYS A 133 11.45 9.04 -1.64
CA CYS A 133 10.29 8.40 -2.25
C CYS A 133 9.31 9.44 -2.79
N ILE A 134 8.71 9.14 -3.94
CA ILE A 134 7.55 9.84 -4.47
C ILE A 134 6.33 8.95 -4.22
N CYS A 135 5.38 9.45 -3.42
CA CYS A 135 4.22 8.69 -2.98
C CYS A 135 2.94 9.49 -3.11
N GLN A 136 1.84 8.79 -3.39
CA GLN A 136 0.53 9.43 -3.45
C GLN A 136 0.11 9.94 -2.05
N ASP A 137 -0.35 11.20 -1.99
CA ASP A 137 -0.87 11.82 -0.77
C ASP A 137 -2.11 11.08 -0.29
N ILE A 138 -2.08 10.55 0.94
CA ILE A 138 -3.27 10.00 1.58
C ILE A 138 -3.75 11.07 2.55
N LYS A 139 -4.96 11.60 2.31
CA LYS A 139 -5.61 12.65 3.12
C LYS A 139 -5.92 12.26 4.58
N LEU A 140 -5.44 11.11 5.05
CA LEU A 140 -5.68 10.61 6.39
C LEU A 140 -4.33 10.59 7.11
N ASP A 141 -4.23 11.33 8.22
CA ASP A 141 -3.02 11.66 9.02
C ASP A 141 -2.26 10.46 9.64
N PHE A 142 -2.44 9.25 9.12
CA PHE A 142 -1.75 8.06 9.60
C PHE A 142 -0.48 7.82 8.78
N PHE A 143 0.65 8.33 9.27
CA PHE A 143 1.99 8.08 8.69
C PHE A 143 2.25 6.61 8.37
N ASP A 144 1.78 5.68 9.21
CA ASP A 144 1.93 4.23 8.96
C ASP A 144 1.21 3.76 7.68
N ARG A 145 0.07 4.36 7.33
CA ARG A 145 -0.63 4.08 6.06
C ARG A 145 0.10 4.69 4.88
N GLN A 146 0.69 5.86 5.06
CA GLN A 146 1.48 6.51 4.02
C GLN A 146 2.71 5.69 3.65
N ILE A 147 3.43 5.16 4.64
CA ILE A 147 4.59 4.27 4.42
C ILE A 147 4.17 3.03 3.64
N LYS A 148 3.07 2.38 4.01
CA LYS A 148 2.57 1.20 3.30
C LYS A 148 2.17 1.52 1.86
N ASN A 149 1.54 2.67 1.63
CA ASN A 149 1.16 3.11 0.29
C ASN A 149 2.37 3.46 -0.58
N CYS A 150 3.43 4.02 0.02
CA CYS A 150 4.71 4.20 -0.64
C CYS A 150 5.31 2.85 -1.08
N ASP A 151 5.23 1.82 -0.25
CA ASP A 151 5.71 0.48 -0.61
C ASP A 151 4.92 -0.15 -1.75
N ASP A 152 3.60 -0.03 -1.74
CA ASP A 152 2.74 -0.70 -2.73
C ASP A 152 2.71 0.06 -4.07
N LYS A 153 2.56 1.39 -4.02
CA LYS A 153 2.25 2.24 -5.19
C LYS A 153 3.29 3.32 -5.47
N GLY A 154 4.16 3.62 -4.51
CA GLY A 154 5.19 4.64 -4.63
C GLY A 154 6.40 4.18 -5.47
N VAL A 155 7.33 5.12 -5.62
CA VAL A 155 8.65 4.87 -6.19
C VAL A 155 9.69 5.45 -5.22
N CYS A 156 10.64 4.62 -4.82
CA CYS A 156 11.70 4.98 -3.91
C CYS A 156 13.07 4.73 -4.53
N SER A 157 14.00 5.65 -4.30
CA SER A 157 15.40 5.50 -4.71
C SER A 157 16.33 5.81 -3.56
N VAL A 158 17.36 4.98 -3.41
CA VAL A 158 18.37 5.10 -2.36
C VAL A 158 19.33 6.22 -2.70
N ILE A 159 19.61 7.09 -1.73
CA ILE A 159 20.55 8.20 -1.85
C ILE A 159 21.46 8.19 -0.63
N ALA A 160 22.76 8.00 -0.86
CA ALA A 160 23.77 8.09 0.20
C ALA A 160 23.86 9.52 0.75
N ASN A 161 24.13 9.65 2.04
CA ASN A 161 24.30 10.93 2.75
C ASN A 161 23.12 11.91 2.60
N LEU A 162 21.89 11.41 2.38
CA LEU A 162 20.71 12.26 2.33
C LEU A 162 20.39 12.88 3.69
N LYS A 163 20.24 14.20 3.72
CA LYS A 163 19.72 14.94 4.87
C LYS A 163 18.19 14.87 4.90
N LYS A 164 17.63 14.67 6.09
CA LYS A 164 16.17 14.66 6.29
C LYS A 164 15.56 16.00 5.88
N PHE A 165 14.47 15.94 5.13
CA PHE A 165 13.66 17.09 4.74
C PHE A 165 12.16 16.79 4.94
N ASP A 166 11.39 17.85 5.12
CA ASP A 166 9.94 17.77 5.32
C ASP A 166 9.21 17.38 4.04
N LYS A 167 7.99 16.87 4.17
CA LYS A 167 7.13 16.50 3.05
C LYS A 167 7.02 17.64 2.01
N ILE A 168 7.46 17.39 0.77
CA ILE A 168 7.33 18.33 -0.35
C ILE A 168 6.21 17.86 -1.27
N LYS A 169 5.13 18.63 -1.38
CA LYS A 169 4.01 18.31 -2.26
C LYS A 169 4.32 18.72 -3.71
N ILE A 170 4.06 17.80 -4.65
CA ILE A 170 4.15 18.01 -6.10
C ILE A 170 2.84 18.64 -6.58
N GLU A 171 2.92 19.87 -7.05
CA GLU A 171 1.77 20.64 -7.55
C GLU A 171 1.43 20.27 -9.01
N ASN A 172 0.24 20.67 -9.48
CA ASN A 172 -0.23 20.38 -10.85
C ASN A 172 0.66 21.01 -11.94
N SER A 173 1.34 22.11 -11.64
CA SER A 173 2.32 22.75 -12.54
C SER A 173 3.73 22.18 -12.39
N GLY A 174 3.89 21.11 -11.61
CA GLY A 174 5.17 20.66 -11.12
C GLY A 174 5.69 21.52 -9.97
N THR A 175 6.74 21.02 -9.32
CA THR A 175 7.37 21.68 -8.18
C THR A 175 8.86 21.82 -8.40
N TRP A 176 9.36 23.03 -8.20
CA TRP A 176 10.79 23.31 -8.24
C TRP A 176 11.43 22.88 -6.93
N ILE A 177 12.46 22.07 -7.04
CA ILE A 177 13.28 21.67 -5.91
C ILE A 177 14.73 22.06 -6.18
N SER A 178 15.43 22.38 -5.10
CA SER A 178 16.88 22.55 -5.11
C SER A 178 17.52 21.30 -4.55
N VAL A 179 18.56 20.83 -5.22
CA VAL A 179 19.41 19.73 -4.75
C VAL A 179 20.80 20.31 -4.58
N GLN A 180 21.37 20.19 -3.39
CA GLN A 180 22.68 20.75 -3.06
C GLN A 180 23.50 19.75 -2.25
N LYS A 181 24.83 19.81 -2.39
CA LYS A 181 25.75 19.06 -1.54
C LYS A 181 26.42 20.00 -0.55
N ILE A 182 26.13 19.82 0.73
CA ILE A 182 26.66 20.65 1.83
C ILE A 182 27.34 19.72 2.82
N ASN A 183 28.63 19.92 3.08
CA ASN A 183 29.41 19.07 4.01
C ASN A 183 29.30 17.56 3.75
N ASP A 184 29.33 17.17 2.47
CA ASP A 184 29.14 15.79 1.99
C ASP A 184 27.72 15.20 2.14
N GLU A 185 26.76 15.99 2.63
CA GLU A 185 25.34 15.62 2.71
C GLU A 185 24.56 16.17 1.50
N ILE A 186 23.62 15.36 0.98
CA ILE A 186 22.67 15.78 -0.05
C ILE A 186 21.45 16.41 0.63
N VAL A 187 21.21 17.68 0.33
CA VAL A 187 20.08 18.46 0.84
C VAL A 187 19.10 18.71 -0.30
N ILE A 188 17.84 18.33 -0.09
CA ILE A 188 16.74 18.58 -1.01
C ILE A 188 15.75 19.52 -0.33
N ALA A 189 15.42 20.63 -0.97
CA ALA A 189 14.47 21.61 -0.45
C ALA A 189 13.58 22.16 -1.57
N LYS A 190 12.31 22.40 -1.26
CA LYS A 190 11.39 23.12 -2.14
C LYS A 190 11.92 24.54 -2.34
N LYS A 191 11.88 25.02 -3.58
CA LYS A 191 12.25 26.39 -3.93
C LYS A 191 11.02 27.30 -3.97
#